data_AF-A0A936KJP8-F1
#
_entry.id   AF-A0A936KJP8-F1
#
_cell.length_a   1.000
_cell.length_b   1.000
_cell.length_c   1.000
_cell.angle_alpha   90.00
_cell.angle_beta   90.00
_cell.angle_gamma   90.00
#
_symmetry.space_group_name_H-M   'P 1'
#
loop_
_entity.id
_entity.type
_entity.pdbx_description
1 polymer ?
#
loop_
_entity_poly.entity_id
_entity_poly.type
_entity_poly.pdbx_seq_one_letter_code
_entity_poly.pdbx_strand_id
1 'polypeptide(L)'
;MNPKIHLKLFKIDIILEVLGWFLLVLLWIGFIYTFNQLPNIIPGHFDASGNIDGYTAKNSIIGLPTVATILFSILRIINYYPHLCNYPVKISVENAKFQYTLATRLLRILKSFIVILFGKLFTLSN
;
A
#
# COMPACT_ATOMS: atom_id res chain seq x y z
N MET A 1 28.67 -8.40 2.06
CA MET A 1 27.30 -8.70 1.58
C MET A 1 26.50 -9.27 2.74
N ASN A 2 25.23 -8.89 2.84
CA ASN A 2 24.32 -9.41 3.86
C ASN A 2 23.97 -10.89 3.58
N PRO A 3 23.85 -11.75 4.61
CA PRO A 3 23.58 -13.18 4.43
C PRO A 3 22.19 -13.43 3.83
N LYS A 4 22.10 -14.32 2.83
CA LYS A 4 20.83 -14.73 2.23
C LYS A 4 20.24 -15.88 3.03
N ILE A 5 19.15 -15.63 3.75
CA ILE A 5 18.45 -16.64 4.55
C ILE A 5 16.99 -16.75 4.12
N HIS A 6 16.45 -17.96 4.13
CA HIS A 6 15.01 -18.17 3.98
C HIS A 6 14.31 -17.96 5.31
N LEU A 7 13.45 -16.95 5.38
CA LEU A 7 12.66 -16.66 6.56
C LEU A 7 11.46 -17.59 6.62
N LYS A 8 11.31 -18.27 7.76
CA LYS A 8 10.07 -18.96 8.09
C LYS A 8 9.06 -17.92 8.56
N LEU A 9 7.95 -17.78 7.81
CA LEU A 9 6.87 -16.87 8.16
C LEU A 9 6.13 -17.36 9.41
N PHE A 10 5.88 -16.46 10.36
CA PHE A 10 5.01 -16.77 11.50
C PHE A 10 3.54 -16.57 11.12
N LYS A 11 2.63 -17.12 11.93
CA LYS A 11 1.18 -16.98 11.73
C LYS A 11 0.75 -15.52 11.57
N ILE A 12 1.31 -14.62 12.37
CA ILE A 12 1.02 -13.19 12.28
C ILE A 12 1.47 -12.57 10.95
N ASP A 13 2.59 -13.02 10.38
CA ASP A 13 3.08 -12.53 9.10
C ASP A 13 2.15 -12.96 7.95
N ILE A 14 1.60 -14.17 8.03
CA ILE A 14 0.59 -14.67 7.09
C ILE A 14 -0.71 -13.88 7.22
N ILE A 15 -1.20 -13.64 8.44
CA ILE A 15 -2.41 -12.85 8.68
C ILE A 15 -2.26 -11.44 8.10
N LEU A 16 -1.11 -10.78 8.35
CA LEU A 16 -0.83 -9.46 7.80
C LEU A 16 -0.76 -9.47 6.27
N GLU A 17 -0.20 -10.52 5.67
CA GLU A 17 -0.15 -10.67 4.21
C GLU A 17 -1.56 -10.79 3.61
N VAL A 18 -2.38 -11.69 4.15
CA VAL A 18 -3.77 -11.91 3.72
C VAL A 18 -4.60 -10.65 3.91
N LEU A 19 -4.46 -9.99 5.07
CA LEU A 19 -5.15 -8.73 5.35
C LEU A 19 -4.78 -7.64 4.34
N GLY A 20 -3.49 -7.49 4.02
CA GLY A 20 -3.03 -6.51 3.04
C GLY A 20 -3.65 -6.72 1.66
N TRP A 21 -3.69 -7.96 1.18
CA TRP A 21 -4.34 -8.31 -0.09
C TRP A 21 -5.85 -8.09 -0.04
N PHE A 22 -6.51 -8.49 1.04
CA PHE A 22 -7.94 -8.29 1.25
C PHE A 22 -8.31 -6.80 1.19
N LEU A 23 -7.55 -5.95 1.89
CA LEU A 23 -7.74 -4.49 1.86
C LEU A 23 -7.55 -3.91 0.46
N LEU A 24 -6.56 -4.41 -0.30
CA LEU A 24 -6.32 -3.95 -1.67
C LEU A 24 -7.48 -4.32 -2.60
N VAL A 25 -8.03 -5.53 -2.46
CA VAL A 25 -9.22 -5.96 -3.19
C VAL A 25 -10.43 -5.10 -2.83
N LEU A 26 -10.65 -4.83 -1.54
CA LEU A 26 -11.72 -3.93 -1.10
C LEU A 26 -11.59 -2.51 -1.68
N LEU A 27 -10.36 -1.98 -1.75
CA LEU A 27 -10.09 -0.69 -2.37
C LEU A 27 -10.53 -0.67 -3.85
N TRP A 28 -10.17 -1.71 -4.61
CA TRP A 28 -10.56 -1.83 -6.01
C TRP A 28 -12.07 -2.03 -6.20
N ILE A 29 -12.72 -2.84 -5.35
CA ILE A 29 -14.18 -3.02 -5.39
C ILE A 29 -14.88 -1.69 -5.13
N GLY A 30 -14.48 -0.96 -4.08
CA GLY A 30 -15.02 0.36 -3.77
C GLY A 30 -14.81 1.35 -4.92
N PHE A 31 -13.62 1.35 -5.51
CA PHE A 31 -13.32 2.15 -6.69
C PHE A 31 -14.25 1.83 -7.86
N ILE A 32 -14.41 0.56 -8.26
CA ILE A 32 -15.26 0.17 -9.39
C ILE A 32 -16.72 0.55 -9.14
N TYR A 33 -17.21 0.36 -7.90
CA TYR A 33 -18.58 0.71 -7.52
C TYR A 33 -18.85 2.20 -7.70
N THR A 34 -17.98 3.07 -7.17
CA THR A 34 -18.12 4.52 -7.32
C THR A 34 -17.87 4.95 -8.77
N PHE A 35 -16.86 4.37 -9.43
CA PHE A 35 -16.57 4.66 -10.83
C PHE A 35 -17.80 4.41 -11.70
N ASN A 36 -18.56 3.33 -11.52
CA ASN A 36 -19.75 3.10 -12.33
C ASN A 36 -20.88 4.12 -12.10
N GLN A 37 -20.92 4.80 -10.95
CA GLN A 37 -21.93 5.81 -10.63
C GLN A 37 -21.55 7.24 -11.01
N LEU A 38 -20.26 7.51 -11.22
CA LEU A 38 -19.78 8.86 -11.50
C LEU A 38 -20.14 9.33 -12.93
N PRO A 39 -20.60 10.59 -13.09
CA PRO A 39 -20.73 11.22 -14.41
C PRO A 39 -19.37 11.40 -15.08
N ASN A 40 -19.35 11.61 -16.40
CA ASN A 40 -18.10 11.71 -17.19
C ASN A 40 -17.17 12.86 -16.73
N ILE A 41 -17.75 13.89 -16.12
CA ILE A 41 -17.06 15.08 -15.62
C ILE A 41 -17.41 15.21 -14.14
N ILE A 42 -16.39 15.33 -13.29
CA ILE A 42 -16.52 15.42 -11.84
C ILE A 42 -15.88 16.71 -11.32
N PRO A 43 -16.33 17.27 -10.20
CA PRO A 43 -15.63 18.37 -9.53
C PRO A 43 -14.22 17.89 -9.15
N GLY A 44 -13.18 18.53 -9.67
CA GLY A 44 -11.79 18.15 -9.46
C GLY A 44 -11.01 19.12 -8.59
N HIS A 45 -11.44 20.38 -8.53
CA HIS A 45 -10.84 21.40 -7.70
C HIS A 45 -11.92 22.17 -6.94
N PHE A 46 -11.57 22.49 -5.69
CA PHE A 46 -12.39 23.26 -4.78
C PHE A 46 -11.57 24.48 -4.33
N ASP A 47 -12.20 25.65 -4.36
CA ASP A 47 -11.61 26.87 -3.82
C ASP A 47 -11.48 26.81 -2.28
N ALA A 48 -10.84 27.81 -1.66
CA ALA A 48 -10.69 27.89 -0.21
C ALA A 48 -12.02 28.02 0.56
N SER A 49 -13.13 28.27 -0.14
CA SER A 49 -14.48 28.33 0.41
C SER A 49 -15.27 27.02 0.20
N GLY A 50 -14.66 26.01 -0.44
CA GLY A 50 -15.29 24.72 -0.73
C GLY A 50 -16.20 24.71 -1.96
N ASN A 51 -16.17 25.75 -2.81
CA ASN A 51 -16.91 25.77 -4.06
C ASN A 51 -16.11 25.10 -5.18
N ILE A 52 -16.81 24.49 -6.12
CA ILE A 52 -16.21 23.85 -7.30
C ILE A 52 -15.66 24.95 -8.22
N ASP A 53 -14.34 25.02 -8.39
CA ASP A 53 -13.68 25.97 -9.30
C ASP A 53 -13.10 25.30 -10.56
N GLY A 54 -13.08 23.96 -10.59
CA GLY A 54 -12.54 23.19 -11.70
C GLY A 54 -13.16 21.81 -11.81
N TYR A 55 -13.44 21.40 -13.05
CA TYR A 55 -13.92 20.06 -13.38
C TYR A 55 -12.78 19.21 -13.93
N THR A 56 -12.84 17.91 -13.67
CA THR A 56 -11.85 16.94 -14.13
C THR A 56 -12.52 15.73 -14.76
N ALA A 57 -11.82 15.08 -15.68
CA ALA A 57 -12.28 13.83 -16.28
C ALA A 57 -12.36 12.74 -15.21
N LYS A 58 -13.46 11.98 -15.19
CA LYS A 58 -13.68 10.82 -14.32
C LYS A 58 -12.52 9.82 -14.31
N ASN A 59 -11.70 9.75 -15.37
CA ASN A 59 -10.56 8.83 -15.40
C ASN A 59 -9.44 9.22 -14.42
N SER A 60 -9.38 10.46 -13.93
CA SER A 60 -8.34 10.88 -12.96
C SER A 60 -8.38 10.08 -11.66
N ILE A 61 -9.56 9.64 -11.22
CA ILE A 61 -9.73 8.91 -9.95
C ILE A 61 -9.11 7.51 -9.98
N ILE A 62 -8.79 6.96 -11.16
CA ILE A 62 -8.07 5.68 -11.28
C ILE A 62 -6.62 5.77 -10.78
N GLY A 63 -6.06 6.99 -10.72
CA GLY A 63 -4.70 7.22 -10.27
C GLY A 63 -4.48 6.75 -8.82
N LEU A 64 -5.45 6.99 -7.93
CA LEU A 64 -5.38 6.60 -6.52
C LEU A 64 -5.19 5.08 -6.32
N PRO A 65 -6.11 4.20 -6.76
CA PRO A 65 -5.95 2.76 -6.58
C PRO A 65 -4.75 2.20 -7.36
N THR A 66 -4.39 2.81 -8.50
CA THR A 66 -3.21 2.43 -9.28
C THR A 66 -1.92 2.69 -8.50
N VAL A 67 -1.72 3.89 -7.95
CA VAL A 67 -0.53 4.22 -7.15
C VAL A 67 -0.47 3.35 -5.89
N ALA A 68 -1.59 3.12 -5.22
CA ALA A 68 -1.65 2.22 -4.06
C ALA A 68 -1.19 0.80 -4.41
N THR A 69 -1.62 0.28 -5.57
CA THR A 69 -1.25 -1.05 -6.06
C THR A 69 0.24 -1.14 -6.40
N ILE A 70 0.80 -0.11 -7.04
CA ILE A 70 2.22 -0.02 -7.36
C ILE A 70 3.05 -0.04 -6.07
N LEU A 71 2.73 0.82 -5.10
CA LEU A 71 3.43 0.88 -3.81
C LEU A 71 3.34 -0.45 -3.05
N PHE A 72 2.15 -1.05 -3.01
CA PHE A 72 1.95 -2.37 -2.38
C PHE A 72 2.85 -3.44 -3.04
N SER A 73 2.94 -3.42 -4.38
CA SER A 73 3.75 -4.37 -5.16
C SER A 73 5.25 -4.18 -4.93
N ILE A 74 5.73 -2.93 -4.92
CA ILE A 74 7.13 -2.60 -4.61
C ILE A 74 7.50 -3.10 -3.21
N LEU A 75 6.66 -2.81 -2.20
CA LEU A 75 6.89 -3.26 -0.83
C LEU A 75 6.85 -4.78 -0.69
N ARG A 76 6.06 -5.48 -1.51
CA ARG A 76 6.07 -6.94 -1.59
C ARG A 76 7.38 -7.47 -2.14
N ILE A 77 7.92 -6.85 -3.19
CA ILE A 77 9.22 -7.23 -3.77
C ILE A 77 10.35 -7.02 -2.74
N ILE A 78 10.35 -5.88 -2.05
CA ILE A 78 11.34 -5.61 -0.98
C ILE A 78 11.22 -6.64 0.16
N ASN A 79 10.00 -7.00 0.56
CA ASN A 79 9.76 -8.06 1.55
C ASN A 79 10.31 -9.43 1.14
N TYR A 80 10.35 -9.71 -0.16
CA TYR A 80 10.91 -10.96 -0.69
C TYR A 80 12.44 -10.96 -0.66
N TYR A 81 13.08 -9.79 -0.72
CA TYR A 81 14.53 -9.62 -0.68
C TYR A 81 15.02 -8.80 0.53
N PRO A 82 14.80 -9.26 1.78
CA PRO A 82 15.11 -8.50 2.98
C PRO A 82 16.60 -8.18 3.15
N HIS A 83 17.48 -8.96 2.53
CA HIS A 83 18.93 -8.74 2.58
C HIS A 83 19.39 -7.47 1.84
N LEU A 84 18.55 -6.91 0.95
CA LEU A 84 18.80 -5.66 0.23
C LEU A 84 18.41 -4.42 1.04
N CYS A 85 17.68 -4.58 2.15
CA CYS A 85 17.33 -3.45 3.01
C CYS A 85 18.55 -2.92 3.78
N ASN A 86 18.50 -1.63 4.09
CA ASN A 86 19.44 -1.01 5.01
C ASN A 86 18.99 -1.28 6.44
N TYR A 87 19.92 -1.74 7.27
CA TYR A 87 19.67 -2.03 8.68
C TYR A 87 20.50 -1.08 9.56
N PRO A 88 19.96 -0.62 10.71
CA PRO A 88 20.69 0.25 11.63
C PRO A 88 21.84 -0.47 12.35
N VAL A 89 21.87 -1.80 12.27
CA VAL A 89 22.92 -2.65 12.85
C VAL A 89 23.55 -3.50 11.76
N LYS A 90 24.84 -3.83 11.94
CA LYS A 90 25.54 -4.76 11.05
C LYS A 90 24.89 -6.14 11.13
N ILE A 91 24.55 -6.69 9.95
CA ILE A 91 23.93 -8.02 9.87
C ILE A 91 25.01 -9.10 9.91
N SER A 92 24.92 -9.96 10.91
CA SER A 92 25.69 -11.20 11.06
C SER A 92 24.80 -12.42 10.81
N VAL A 93 25.39 -13.61 10.66
CA VAL A 93 24.65 -14.85 10.48
C VAL A 93 23.71 -15.13 11.67
N GLU A 94 24.15 -14.79 12.87
CA GLU A 94 23.43 -15.00 14.13
C GLU A 94 22.21 -14.08 14.27
N ASN A 95 22.34 -12.80 13.89
CA ASN A 95 21.28 -11.81 14.07
C ASN A 95 20.36 -11.66 12.83
N ALA A 96 20.77 -12.15 11.66
CA ALA A 96 20.05 -11.94 10.39
C ALA A 96 18.59 -12.39 10.46
N LYS A 97 18.32 -13.56 11.06
CA LYS A 97 16.96 -14.09 11.19
C LYS A 97 16.06 -13.13 11.96
N PHE A 98 16.54 -12.63 13.10
CA PHE A 98 15.79 -11.71 13.93
C PHE A 98 15.56 -10.37 13.23
N GLN A 99 16.63 -9.77 12.70
CA GLN A 99 16.58 -8.47 12.04
C GLN A 99 15.69 -8.47 10.80
N TYR A 100 15.79 -9.50 9.96
CA TYR A 100 14.97 -9.59 8.75
C TYR A 100 13.51 -9.90 9.07
N THR A 101 13.23 -10.65 10.14
CA THR A 101 11.85 -10.87 10.60
C THR A 101 11.22 -9.55 11.03
N LEU A 102 11.95 -8.73 11.80
CA LEU A 102 11.47 -7.40 12.21
C LEU A 102 11.25 -6.48 11.00
N ALA A 103 12.23 -6.36 10.11
CA ALA A 103 12.13 -5.51 8.93
C ALA A 103 10.97 -5.93 8.02
N THR A 104 10.85 -7.23 7.70
CA THR A 104 9.75 -7.69 6.84
C THR A 104 8.39 -7.53 7.51
N ARG A 105 8.27 -7.74 8.82
CA ARG A 105 7.02 -7.49 9.55
C ARG A 105 6.63 -6.02 9.51
N LEU A 106 7.59 -5.11 9.72
CA LEU A 106 7.35 -3.67 9.59
C LEU A 106 6.85 -3.32 8.19
N LEU A 107 7.48 -3.85 7.14
CA LEU A 107 7.05 -3.60 5.75
C LEU A 107 5.66 -4.17 5.46
N ARG A 108 5.28 -5.31 6.05
CA ARG A 108 3.91 -5.87 5.93
C ARG A 108 2.86 -4.98 6.59
N ILE A 109 3.18 -4.39 7.73
CA ILE A 109 2.31 -3.42 8.40
C ILE A 109 2.22 -2.15 7.56
N LEU A 110 3.36 -1.63 7.10
CA LEU A 110 3.45 -0.40 6.31
C LEU A 110 2.63 -0.49 5.01
N LYS A 111 2.75 -1.59 4.25
CA LYS A 111 1.97 -1.73 3.00
C LYS A 111 0.46 -1.77 3.27
N SER A 112 0.03 -2.39 4.37
CA SER A 112 -1.38 -2.43 4.76
C SER A 112 -1.88 -1.04 5.14
N PHE A 113 -1.06 -0.29 5.89
CA PHE A 113 -1.35 1.11 6.24
C PHE A 113 -1.48 2.01 5.01
N ILE A 114 -0.61 1.84 4.01
CA ILE A 114 -0.70 2.59 2.74
C ILE A 114 -2.04 2.31 2.06
N VAL A 115 -2.47 1.05 1.93
CA VAL A 115 -3.77 0.75 1.30
C VAL A 115 -4.92 1.39 2.06
N ILE A 116 -4.90 1.34 3.41
CA ILE A 116 -5.93 1.98 4.23
C ILE A 116 -5.94 3.50 4.01
N LEU A 117 -4.77 4.14 3.98
CA LEU A 117 -4.64 5.57 3.77
C LEU A 117 -5.18 5.99 2.40
N PHE A 118 -4.82 5.28 1.34
CA PHE A 118 -5.36 5.55 0.00
C PHE A 118 -6.86 5.29 -0.09
N GLY A 119 -7.37 4.25 0.59
CA GLY A 119 -8.81 4.02 0.72
C GLY A 119 -9.53 5.15 1.45
N LYS A 120 -8.94 5.67 2.53
CA LYS A 120 -9.50 6.83 3.26
C LYS A 120 -9.51 8.08 2.41
N LEU A 121 -8.41 8.37 1.70
CA LEU A 121 -8.35 9.49 0.76
C LEU A 121 -9.44 9.39 -0.30
N PHE A 122 -9.62 8.20 -0.88
CA PHE A 122 -10.67 7.95 -1.86
C PHE A 122 -12.08 8.16 -1.29
N THR A 123 -12.35 7.73 -0.05
CA THR A 123 -13.67 7.96 0.57
C THR A 123 -13.91 9.40 1.00
N LEU A 124 -12.85 10.20 1.23
CA LEU A 124 -12.96 11.62 1.57
C LEU A 124 -13.08 12.50 0.33
N SER A 125 -12.59 12.04 -0.82
CA SER A 125 -12.62 12.76 -2.09
C SER A 125 -13.91 12.57 -2.91
N ASN A 126 -14.80 11.65 -2.50
CA ASN A 126 -16.11 11.41 -3.11
C ASN A 126 -17.21 11.83 -2.15
#